data_AF-A0A098G3B8-F1
#
_entry.id   AF-A0A098G3B8-F1
#
_cell.length_a   1.000
_cell.length_b   1.000
_cell.length_c   1.000
_cell.angle_alpha   90.00
_cell.angle_beta   90.00
_cell.angle_gamma   90.00
#
_symmetry.space_group_name_H-M   'P 1'
#
loop_
_entity.id
_entity.type
_entity.pdbx_description
1 polymer ?
#
loop_
_entity_poly.entity_id
_entity_poly.type
_entity_poly.pdbx_seq_one_letter_code
_entity_poly.pdbx_strand_id
1 'polypeptide(L)'
;MIKIDHTLLSEEALENLIIDIITRQGTDYGEYEIDIQMKRKQLLNNLRSGDAVIVYCSKEDICDIIRREYFLNLSNRVLSEIFKRYSD
;
A
#
# COMPACT_ATOMS: atom_id res chain seq x y z
N MET A 1 1.78 2.73 -11.16
CA MET A 1 1.19 2.81 -9.81
C MET A 1 0.64 4.21 -9.64
N ILE A 2 -0.61 4.33 -9.18
CA ILE A 2 -1.30 5.60 -8.97
C ILE A 2 -1.46 5.75 -7.46
N LYS A 3 -1.04 6.87 -6.89
CA LYS A 3 -1.29 7.18 -5.49
C LYS A 3 -2.77 7.51 -5.33
N ILE A 4 -3.46 6.80 -4.45
CA ILE A 4 -4.84 7.09 -4.06
C ILE A 4 -4.81 7.85 -2.74
N ASP A 5 -5.58 8.94 -2.67
CA ASP A 5 -5.74 9.67 -1.43
C ASP A 5 -6.72 8.94 -0.52
N HIS A 6 -6.29 8.66 0.72
CA HIS A 6 -7.10 7.91 1.67
C HIS A 6 -8.37 8.69 2.09
N THR A 7 -8.41 10.02 1.88
CA THR A 7 -9.58 10.84 2.18
C THR A 7 -10.72 10.68 1.18
N LEU A 8 -10.43 10.15 -0.02
CA LEU A 8 -11.44 9.85 -1.04
C LEU A 8 -12.16 8.52 -0.78
N LEU A 9 -11.60 7.69 0.11
CA LEU A 9 -12.16 6.40 0.51
C LEU A 9 -12.93 6.57 1.80
N SER A 10 -14.12 5.98 1.88
CA SER A 10 -14.81 5.82 3.16
C SER A 10 -13.99 4.94 4.11
N GLU A 11 -14.14 5.15 5.42
CA GLU A 11 -13.42 4.36 6.42
C GLU A 11 -13.63 2.85 6.20
N GLU A 12 -14.86 2.44 5.89
CA GLU A 12 -15.22 1.05 5.58
C GLU A 12 -14.52 0.51 4.31
N ALA A 13 -14.36 1.33 3.27
CA ALA A 13 -13.68 0.93 2.03
C ALA A 13 -12.17 0.80 2.24
N LEU A 14 -11.59 1.72 3.01
CA LEU A 14 -10.19 1.65 3.43
C LEU A 14 -9.92 0.39 4.26
N GLU A 15 -10.84 0.11 5.17
CA GLU A 15 -10.80 -1.05 6.04
C GLU A 15 -10.87 -2.37 5.28
N ASN A 16 -11.78 -2.49 4.29
CA ASN A 16 -11.85 -3.65 3.42
C ASN A 16 -10.58 -3.82 2.57
N LEU A 17 -10.03 -2.72 2.04
CA LEU A 17 -8.76 -2.75 1.31
C LEU A 17 -7.61 -3.28 2.17
N ILE A 18 -7.50 -2.79 3.40
CA ILE A 18 -6.46 -3.25 4.34
C ILE A 18 -6.61 -4.74 4.63
N ILE A 19 -7.84 -5.22 4.85
CA ILE A 19 -8.10 -6.65 5.07
C ILE A 19 -7.66 -7.43 3.83
N ASP A 20 -8.10 -7.06 2.63
CA ASP A 20 -7.73 -7.74 1.37
C ASP A 20 -6.21 -7.84 1.20
N ILE A 21 -5.47 -6.78 1.51
CA ILE A 21 -4.00 -6.75 1.44
C ILE A 21 -3.40 -7.72 2.47
N ILE A 22 -3.85 -7.68 3.73
CA ILE A 22 -3.36 -8.58 4.78
C ILE A 22 -3.68 -10.04 4.44
N THR A 23 -4.87 -10.31 3.90
CA THR A 23 -5.34 -11.61 3.43
C THR A 23 -4.50 -12.15 2.28
N ARG A 24 -4.04 -11.28 1.38
CA ARG A 24 -3.20 -11.69 0.24
C ARG A 24 -1.76 -11.93 0.63
N GLN A 25 -1.26 -11.21 1.64
CA GLN A 25 0.10 -11.41 2.16
C GLN A 25 0.18 -12.53 3.21
N GLY A 26 -0.91 -12.83 3.90
CA GLY A 26 -1.02 -13.89 4.89
C GLY A 26 -1.70 -15.12 4.31
N THR A 27 -0.93 -16.16 4.03
CA THR A 27 -1.50 -17.50 3.94
C THR A 27 -2.14 -17.85 5.28
N ASP A 28 -3.35 -18.42 5.24
CA ASP A 28 -4.01 -19.11 6.36
C ASP A 28 -4.99 -18.27 7.21
N TYR A 29 -6.26 -18.29 6.80
CA TYR A 29 -7.39 -17.89 7.65
C TYR A 29 -7.71 -19.02 8.64
N GLY A 30 -7.33 -18.84 9.90
CA GLY A 30 -7.69 -19.79 10.97
C GLY A 30 -7.32 -19.32 12.38
N GLU A 31 -6.12 -18.77 12.60
CA GLU A 31 -5.60 -18.55 13.97
C GLU A 31 -5.23 -17.09 14.32
N TYR A 32 -5.38 -16.12 13.42
CA TYR A 32 -4.77 -14.77 13.58
C TYR A 32 -5.70 -13.55 13.42
N GLU A 33 -6.98 -13.65 13.79
CA GLU A 33 -7.90 -12.47 13.78
C GLU A 33 -7.35 -11.26 14.58
N ILE A 34 -6.63 -11.51 15.68
CA ILE A 34 -6.01 -10.45 16.50
C ILE A 34 -4.86 -9.75 15.76
N ASP A 35 -4.06 -10.48 14.98
CA ASP A 35 -2.94 -9.92 14.22
C ASP A 35 -3.44 -9.05 13.07
N ILE A 36 -4.54 -9.45 12.43
CA ILE A 36 -5.23 -8.68 11.39
C ILE A 36 -5.74 -7.35 11.96
N GLN A 37 -6.43 -7.38 13.10
CA GLN A 37 -6.92 -6.17 13.75
C GLN A 37 -5.78 -5.23 14.20
N MET A 38 -4.68 -5.78 14.74
CA MET A 38 -3.50 -4.99 15.10
C MET A 38 -2.81 -4.37 13.89
N LYS A 39 -2.56 -5.15 12.82
CA LYS A 39 -1.96 -4.65 11.58
C LYS A 39 -2.83 -3.59 10.93
N ARG A 40 -4.15 -3.80 10.94
CA ARG A 40 -5.13 -2.81 10.47
C ARG A 40 -4.98 -1.50 11.22
N LYS A 41 -5.04 -1.53 12.55
CA LYS A 41 -4.91 -0.31 13.36
C LYS A 41 -3.58 0.41 13.12
N GLN A 42 -2.49 -0.32 12.95
CA GLN A 42 -1.19 0.25 12.60
C GLN A 42 -1.20 0.92 11.22
N LEU A 43 -1.70 0.25 10.19
CA LEU A 43 -1.79 0.81 8.84
C LEU A 43 -2.67 2.06 8.80
N LEU A 44 -3.82 2.01 9.47
CA LEU A 44 -4.76 3.13 9.54
C LEU A 44 -4.15 4.34 10.27
N ASN A 45 -3.38 4.09 11.34
CA ASN A 45 -2.63 5.15 12.03
C ASN A 45 -1.54 5.75 11.14
N ASN A 46 -0.78 4.91 10.41
CA ASN A 46 0.26 5.38 9.49
C ASN A 46 -0.32 6.18 8.31
N LEU A 47 -1.49 5.80 7.81
CA LEU A 47 -2.21 6.56 6.79
C LEU A 47 -2.66 7.92 7.33
N ARG A 48 -3.24 7.96 8.53
CA ARG A 48 -3.65 9.21 9.21
C ARG A 48 -2.46 10.13 9.51
N SER A 49 -1.30 9.58 9.87
CA SER A 49 -0.06 10.36 10.07
C SER A 49 0.60 10.80 8.76
N GLY A 50 0.25 10.20 7.62
CA GLY A 50 0.86 10.47 6.32
C GLY A 50 2.16 9.70 6.05
N ASP A 51 2.54 8.77 6.94
CA ASP A 51 3.68 7.86 6.81
C ASP A 51 3.43 6.70 5.84
N ALA A 52 2.16 6.40 5.55
CA ALA A 52 1.76 5.42 4.55
C ALA A 52 0.92 6.05 3.44
N VAL A 53 0.96 5.45 2.26
CA VAL A 53 0.16 5.84 1.10
C VAL A 53 -0.45 4.61 0.45
N ILE A 54 -1.68 4.77 -0.04
CA ILE A 54 -2.37 3.75 -0.82
C ILE A 54 -1.90 3.87 -2.27
N VAL A 55 -1.51 2.76 -2.86
CA VAL A 55 -1.07 2.69 -4.25
C VAL A 55 -1.92 1.70 -5.01
N TYR A 56 -2.43 2.13 -6.16
CA TYR A 56 -3.14 1.27 -7.09
C TYR A 56 -2.26 0.92 -8.29
N CYS A 57 -2.14 -0.38 -8.56
CA CYS A 57 -1.41 -0.93 -9.68
C CYS A 57 -2.39 -1.25 -10.82
N SER A 58 -2.56 -0.33 -11.76
CA SER A 58 -3.41 -0.55 -12.94
C SER A 58 -2.98 -1.74 -13.83
N LYS A 59 -1.73 -2.21 -13.72
CA LYS A 59 -1.26 -3.38 -14.48
C LYS A 59 -1.83 -4.70 -13.95
N GLU A 60 -1.97 -4.80 -12.64
CA GLU A 60 -2.39 -6.02 -11.96
C GLU A 60 -3.79 -5.89 -11.36
N ASP A 61 -4.41 -4.72 -11.52
CA ASP A 61 -5.71 -4.34 -10.95
C ASP A 61 -5.77 -4.56 -9.43
N ILE A 62 -4.72 -4.13 -8.73
CA ILE A 62 -4.57 -4.32 -7.28
C ILE A 62 -4.30 -3.03 -6.55
N CYS A 63 -4.85 -2.90 -5.36
CA CYS A 63 -4.50 -1.88 -4.39
C CYS A 63 -3.56 -2.45 -3.33
N ASP A 64 -2.56 -1.68 -2.95
CA ASP A 64 -1.61 -2.03 -1.90
C ASP A 64 -1.33 -0.80 -1.01
N ILE A 65 -0.76 -1.01 0.18
CA ILE A 65 -0.45 0.06 1.13
C ILE A 65 1.01 -0.04 1.50
N ILE A 66 1.75 0.99 1.13
CA ILE A 66 3.19 1.05 1.36
C ILE A 66 3.57 2.30 2.11
N ARG A 67 4.73 2.27 2.79
CA ARG A 67 5.28 3.46 3.44
C ARG A 67 5.59 4.52 2.39
N ARG A 68 5.35 5.78 2.75
CA ARG A 68 5.65 6.95 1.92
C ARG A 68 7.11 6.96 1.45
N GLU A 69 8.03 6.67 2.36
CA GLU A 69 9.47 6.60 2.06
C GLU A 69 9.77 5.53 1.00
N TYR A 70 9.14 4.36 1.11
CA TYR A 70 9.29 3.27 0.14
C TYR A 70 8.75 3.66 -1.24
N PHE A 71 7.58 4.30 -1.29
CA PHE A 71 7.00 4.82 -2.53
C PHE A 71 7.92 5.85 -3.23
N LEU A 72 8.51 6.77 -2.46
CA LEU A 72 9.47 7.74 -2.97
C LEU A 72 10.75 7.06 -3.48
N ASN A 73 11.23 6.01 -2.79
CA ASN A 73 12.41 5.27 -3.22
C ASN A 73 12.15 4.49 -4.52
N LEU A 74 11.00 3.82 -4.64
CA LEU A 74 10.59 3.12 -5.86
C LEU A 74 10.55 4.07 -7.07
N SER A 75 9.96 5.25 -6.88
CA SER A 75 9.88 6.27 -7.93
C SER A 75 11.28 6.72 -8.39
N ASN A 76 12.21 6.93 -7.46
CA ASN A 76 13.60 7.29 -7.77
C ASN A 76 14.37 6.15 -8.48
N ARG A 77 14.14 4.89 -8.09
CA ARG A 77 14.79 3.74 -8.74
C ARG A 77 14.33 3.58 -10.19
N VAL A 78 13.03 3.65 -10.44
CA VAL A 78 12.48 3.58 -11.81
C VAL A 78 13.02 4.72 -12.68
N LEU A 79 13.09 5.94 -12.14
CA LEU A 79 13.68 7.07 -12.86
C LEU A 79 15.17 6.85 -13.12
N SER A 80 15.94 6.34 -12.14
CA SER A 80 17.37 6.05 -12.32
C SER A 80 17.61 5.00 -13.41
N GLU A 81 16.79 3.95 -13.48
CA GLU A 81 16.87 2.94 -14.55
C GLU A 81 16.46 3.50 -15.92
N ILE A 82 15.44 4.34 -15.97
CA ILE A 82 15.03 5.03 -17.20
C ILE A 82 16.16 5.96 -17.67
N PHE A 83 16.69 6.82 -16.81
CA PHE A 83 17.78 7.75 -17.16
C PHE A 83 19.05 7.02 -17.61
N LYS A 84 19.40 5.89 -16.98
CA LYS A 84 20.50 5.03 -17.46
C LYS A 84 20.26 4.50 -18.87
N ARG A 85 19.02 4.20 -19.23
CA ARG A 85 18.65 3.62 -20.53
C ARG A 85 18.58 4.64 -21.66
N TYR A 86 18.44 5.93 -21.34
CA TYR A 86 18.43 7.04 -22.31
C TYR A 86 19.76 7.82 -22.36
N SER A 87 20.77 7.40 -21.58
CA SER A 87 22.11 8.00 -21.56
C SER A 87 23.13 7.23 -22.42
N ASP A 88 22.68 6.24 -23.18
CA ASP A 88 23.47 5.49 -24.17
C ASP A 88 23.00 5.86 -25.59
#